data_AF-A0A1V1SX63-F1
#
_entry.id   AF-A0A1V1SX63-F1
#
_cell.length_a   1.000
_cell.length_b   1.000
_cell.length_c   1.000
_cell.angle_alpha   90.00
_cell.angle_beta   90.00
_cell.angle_gamma   90.00
#
_symmetry.space_group_name_H-M   'P 1'
#
loop_
_entity.id
_entity.type
_entity.pdbx_description
1 polymer ?
#
loop_
_entity_poly.entity_id
_entity_poly.type
_entity_poly.pdbx_seq_one_letter_code
_entity_poly.pdbx_strand_id
1 'polypeptide(L)'
;MVVVDNYEYMTEEEKRLEEDRKRTRYWKQWGSYVAERQWATVREDYSADGDAWSHFTHDHARSRAFRWGEDGIAGVSDTHGLQNIAFAFWNEEESV
;
A
#
# COMPACT_ATOMS: atom_id res chain seq x y z
N MET A 1 -2.71 23.64 -9.53
CA MET A 1 -1.76 24.55 -10.19
C MET A 1 -1.17 25.41 -9.10
N VAL A 2 0.12 25.74 -9.22
CA VAL A 2 0.74 26.70 -8.31
C VAL A 2 0.69 28.08 -8.97
N VAL A 3 0.16 29.07 -8.25
CA VAL A 3 0.10 30.45 -8.73
C VAL A 3 1.23 31.24 -8.07
N VAL A 4 2.11 31.84 -8.86
CA VAL A 4 3.19 32.73 -8.40
C VAL A 4 3.15 33.99 -9.24
N ASP A 5 3.05 35.17 -8.62
CA ASP A 5 3.02 36.47 -9.31
C ASP A 5 1.97 36.58 -10.44
N ASN A 6 0.77 36.03 -10.23
CA ASN A 6 -0.31 35.92 -11.22
C ASN A 6 -0.01 35.03 -12.44
N TYR A 7 1.04 34.23 -12.41
CA TYR A 7 1.31 33.20 -13.40
C TYR A 7 0.93 31.83 -12.85
N GLU A 8 0.18 31.07 -13.65
CA GLU A 8 -0.11 29.66 -13.38
C GLU A 8 1.02 28.79 -13.89
N TYR A 9 1.61 28.01 -12.99
CA TYR A 9 2.60 27.00 -13.33
C TYR A 9 2.02 25.61 -13.06
N MET A 10 2.17 24.75 -14.06
CA MET A 10 1.88 23.33 -13.92
C MET A 10 3.16 22.59 -13.56
N THR A 11 3.14 21.94 -12.41
CA THR A 11 4.23 21.08 -11.93
C THR A 11 4.31 19.79 -12.73
N GLU A 12 5.46 19.11 -12.70
CA GLU A 12 5.62 17.80 -13.34
C GLU A 12 4.66 16.75 -12.76
N GLU A 13 4.36 16.82 -11.46
CA GLU A 13 3.38 15.90 -10.85
C GLU A 13 1.97 16.17 -11.37
N GLU A 14 1.57 17.44 -11.53
CA GLU A 14 0.27 17.77 -12.10
C GLU A 14 0.14 17.30 -13.55
N LYS A 15 1.23 17.38 -14.34
CA LYS A 15 1.26 16.81 -15.70
C LYS A 15 1.05 15.30 -15.67
N ARG A 16 1.76 14.56 -14.81
CA ARG A 16 1.57 13.10 -14.65
C ARG A 16 0.13 12.76 -14.24
N LEU A 17 -0.44 13.49 -13.28
CA LEU A 17 -1.81 13.30 -12.84
C LEU A 17 -2.85 13.63 -13.92
N GLU A 18 -2.55 14.54 -14.84
CA GLU A 18 -3.39 14.82 -16.00
C GLU A 18 -3.28 13.72 -17.07
N GLU A 19 -2.06 13.25 -17.36
CA GLU A 19 -1.82 12.12 -18.28
C GLU A 19 -2.51 10.83 -17.81
N ASP A 20 -2.48 10.57 -16.49
CA ASP A 20 -3.17 9.44 -15.85
C ASP A 20 -4.69 9.58 -15.98
N ARG A 21 -5.24 10.77 -15.70
CA ARG A 21 -6.67 11.07 -15.88
C ARG A 21 -7.13 10.91 -17.34
N LYS A 22 -6.32 11.36 -18.30
CA LYS A 22 -6.59 11.22 -19.74
C LYS A 22 -6.27 9.82 -20.28
N ARG A 23 -5.76 8.91 -19.45
CA ARG A 23 -5.31 7.56 -19.84
C ARG A 23 -4.29 7.56 -20.98
N THR A 24 -3.49 8.63 -21.07
CA THR A 24 -2.36 8.72 -22.00
C THR A 24 -1.17 7.93 -21.49
N ARG A 25 -0.97 7.90 -20.16
CA ARG A 25 0.01 7.08 -19.45
C ARG A 25 -0.56 6.66 -18.10
N TYR A 26 -0.36 5.41 -17.70
CA TYR A 26 -0.95 4.85 -16.47
C TYR A 26 0.03 4.95 -15.29
N TRP A 27 0.24 6.17 -14.80
CA TRP A 27 1.19 6.45 -13.72
C TRP A 27 0.81 5.77 -12.40
N LYS A 28 -0.49 5.50 -12.19
CA LYS A 28 -0.99 4.80 -11.01
C LYS A 28 -1.10 3.29 -11.18
N GLN A 29 -0.56 2.71 -12.26
CA GLN A 29 -0.66 1.26 -12.48
C GLN A 29 0.03 0.45 -11.38
N TRP A 30 1.11 0.97 -10.80
CA TRP A 30 1.87 0.34 -9.73
C TRP A 30 1.92 1.28 -8.53
N GLY A 31 1.70 0.75 -7.33
CA GLY A 31 1.71 1.53 -6.11
C GLY A 31 1.70 0.68 -4.85
N SER A 32 1.62 1.31 -3.69
CA SER A 32 1.53 0.65 -2.38
C SER A 32 0.14 0.07 -2.10
N TYR A 33 -0.47 -0.59 -3.09
CA TYR A 33 -1.80 -1.22 -3.02
C TYR A 33 -1.74 -2.60 -2.31
N VAL A 34 -1.03 -2.66 -1.19
CA VAL A 34 -0.75 -3.92 -0.48
C VAL A 34 -1.63 -4.08 0.77
N ALA A 35 -1.87 -3.00 1.51
CA ALA A 35 -2.47 -3.04 2.85
C ALA A 35 -3.82 -3.77 2.99
N GLU A 36 -4.70 -3.70 1.98
CA GLU A 36 -6.02 -4.35 2.04
C GLU A 36 -5.92 -5.89 1.91
N ARG A 37 -4.78 -6.44 1.48
CA ARG A 37 -4.58 -7.89 1.30
C ARG A 37 -4.33 -8.64 2.61
N GLN A 38 -3.83 -7.96 3.63
CA GLN A 38 -3.52 -8.57 4.93
C GLN A 38 -4.75 -8.71 5.83
N TRP A 39 -5.80 -7.94 5.56
CA TRP A 39 -7.04 -8.08 6.30
C TRP A 39 -7.65 -9.48 6.05
N ALA A 40 -8.26 -10.05 7.10
CA ALA A 40 -8.74 -11.44 7.17
C ALA A 40 -7.70 -12.55 7.38
N THR A 41 -6.43 -12.22 7.68
CA THR A 41 -5.49 -13.21 8.20
C THR A 41 -5.52 -13.25 9.74
N VAL A 42 -5.70 -14.44 10.33
CA VAL A 42 -5.77 -14.62 11.81
C VAL A 42 -4.40 -14.38 12.48
N ARG A 43 -3.34 -14.18 11.70
CA ARG A 43 -1.98 -13.93 12.21
C ARG A 43 -1.84 -12.60 12.95
N GLU A 44 -2.78 -11.68 12.75
CA GLU A 44 -2.87 -10.40 13.47
C GLU A 44 -3.93 -10.40 14.58
N ASP A 45 -4.47 -11.57 14.95
CA ASP A 45 -5.43 -11.66 16.04
C ASP A 45 -4.74 -11.48 17.39
N TYR A 46 -4.97 -10.30 17.99
CA TYR A 46 -4.57 -9.96 19.34
C TYR A 46 -5.78 -9.85 20.29
N SER A 47 -6.96 -10.32 19.86
CA SER A 47 -8.15 -10.36 20.70
C SER A 47 -7.96 -11.34 21.87
N ALA A 48 -8.59 -11.04 23.00
CA ALA A 48 -8.49 -11.90 24.19
C ALA A 48 -9.38 -13.14 24.09
N ASP A 49 -10.36 -13.11 23.18
CA ASP A 49 -11.46 -14.05 23.01
C ASP A 49 -11.45 -14.78 21.65
N GLY A 50 -10.49 -14.46 20.76
CA GLY A 50 -10.37 -15.09 19.44
C GLY A 50 -11.32 -14.50 18.38
N ASP A 51 -11.92 -13.34 18.65
CA ASP A 51 -12.73 -12.61 17.68
C ASP A 51 -11.89 -11.62 16.87
N ALA A 52 -11.09 -12.18 15.95
CA ALA A 52 -10.16 -11.42 15.11
C ALA A 52 -10.84 -10.32 14.28
N TRP A 53 -12.07 -10.56 13.79
CA TRP A 53 -12.74 -9.66 12.83
C TRP A 53 -13.45 -8.49 13.50
N SER A 54 -13.98 -8.67 14.72
CA SER A 54 -14.51 -7.55 15.51
C SER A 54 -13.39 -6.73 16.16
N HIS A 55 -12.30 -7.38 16.57
CA HIS A 55 -11.15 -6.71 17.17
C HIS A 55 -10.32 -5.92 16.14
N PHE A 56 -10.17 -6.46 14.92
CA PHE A 56 -9.47 -5.80 13.81
C PHE A 56 -10.37 -5.69 12.58
N THR A 57 -11.17 -4.62 12.58
CA THR A 57 -12.08 -4.31 11.49
C THR A 57 -11.34 -3.97 10.19
N HIS A 58 -12.02 -4.14 9.06
CA HIS A 58 -11.46 -3.84 7.73
C HIS A 58 -10.97 -2.40 7.61
N ASP A 59 -11.67 -1.44 8.23
CA ASP A 59 -11.29 -0.03 8.18
C ASP A 59 -9.92 0.24 8.82
N HIS A 60 -9.55 -0.55 9.84
CA HIS A 60 -8.23 -0.43 10.46
C HIS A 60 -7.10 -0.92 9.55
N ALA A 61 -7.36 -1.84 8.61
CA ALA A 61 -6.36 -2.38 7.70
C ALA A 61 -5.65 -1.31 6.87
N ARG A 62 -6.36 -0.22 6.53
CA ARG A 62 -5.81 0.90 5.74
C ARG A 62 -4.82 1.77 6.51
N SER A 63 -4.89 1.75 7.84
CA SER A 63 -4.21 2.71 8.72
C SER A 63 -3.32 2.06 9.76
N ARG A 64 -3.21 0.73 9.77
CA ARG A 64 -2.40 -0.02 10.74
C ARG A 64 -1.24 -0.71 10.04
N ALA A 65 -0.08 -0.69 10.68
CA ALA A 65 1.06 -1.49 10.25
C ALA A 65 0.87 -2.95 10.67
N PHE A 66 0.94 -3.86 9.70
CA PHE A 66 0.94 -5.31 9.91
C PHE A 66 2.31 -5.76 10.41
N ARG A 67 2.35 -6.65 11.41
CA ARG A 67 3.58 -7.23 11.96
C ARG A 67 3.91 -8.57 11.33
N TRP A 68 2.89 -9.33 10.96
CA TRP A 68 2.96 -10.71 10.47
C TRP A 68 2.27 -10.83 9.12
N GLY A 69 2.78 -10.07 8.14
CA GLY A 69 2.23 -10.02 6.78
C GLY A 69 3.22 -10.46 5.70
N GLU A 70 2.67 -11.03 4.63
CA GLU A 70 3.39 -11.47 3.42
C GLU A 70 3.53 -10.35 2.37
N ASP A 71 2.97 -9.16 2.63
CA ASP A 71 3.04 -8.00 1.73
C ASP A 71 4.45 -7.42 1.58
N GLY A 72 5.34 -7.80 2.50
CA GLY A 72 6.73 -7.36 2.59
C GLY A 72 6.90 -5.86 2.87
N ILE A 73 8.08 -5.49 3.34
CA ILE A 73 8.38 -4.11 3.72
C ILE A 73 8.55 -3.30 2.42
N ALA A 74 7.81 -2.18 2.31
CA ALA A 74 7.77 -1.32 1.13
C ALA A 74 7.38 -2.04 -0.17
N GLY A 75 6.46 -3.01 -0.08
CA GLY A 75 5.94 -3.72 -1.24
C GLY A 75 5.17 -2.84 -2.22
N VAL A 76 5.24 -3.21 -3.50
CA VAL A 76 4.54 -2.55 -4.62
C VAL A 76 3.69 -3.60 -5.34
N SER A 77 2.44 -3.24 -5.64
CA SER A 77 1.52 -4.09 -6.38
C SER A 77 0.89 -3.33 -7.54
N ASP A 78 0.43 -4.04 -8.57
CA ASP A 78 -0.38 -3.44 -9.61
C ASP A 78 -1.79 -3.09 -9.09
N THR A 79 -2.52 -2.22 -9.78
CA THR A 79 -3.86 -1.76 -9.35
C THR A 79 -4.90 -2.87 -9.15
N HIS A 80 -4.69 -4.05 -9.72
CA HIS A 80 -5.61 -5.19 -9.59
C HIS A 80 -5.15 -6.19 -8.52
N GLY A 81 -3.98 -6.00 -7.92
CA GLY A 81 -3.43 -6.93 -6.93
C GLY A 81 -3.07 -8.29 -7.52
N LEU A 82 -2.68 -8.38 -8.79
CA LEU A 82 -2.30 -9.64 -9.44
C LEU A 82 -0.81 -9.93 -9.28
N GLN A 83 0.02 -8.89 -9.29
CA GLN A 83 1.47 -8.95 -9.16
C GLN A 83 1.89 -8.15 -7.93
N ASN A 84 2.78 -8.73 -7.12
CA ASN A 84 3.33 -8.09 -5.94
C ASN A 84 4.85 -8.31 -5.92
N ILE A 85 5.57 -7.22 -5.65
CA ILE A 85 7.01 -7.22 -5.50
C ILE A 85 7.31 -6.60 -4.15
N ALA A 86 8.05 -7.32 -3.31
CA ALA A 86 8.47 -6.82 -2.02
C ALA A 86 9.87 -7.28 -1.67
N PHE A 87 10.51 -6.54 -0.76
CA PHE A 87 11.83 -6.89 -0.27
C PHE A 87 11.73 -8.00 0.78
N ALA A 88 12.59 -9.00 0.65
CA ALA A 88 12.82 -10.01 1.67
C ALA A 88 14.16 -9.73 2.35
N PHE A 89 14.16 -9.75 3.68
CA PHE A 89 15.35 -9.54 4.50
C PHE A 89 15.58 -10.79 5.34
N TRP A 90 16.82 -11.25 5.37
CA TRP A 90 17.25 -12.39 6.18
C TRP A 90 18.33 -11.89 7.12
N ASN A 91 18.19 -12.19 8.41
CA ASN A 91 19.10 -11.73 9.45
C ASN A 91 20.19 -12.76 9.80
N GLU A 92 20.30 -13.86 9.04
CA GLU A 92 21.33 -14.92 9.21
C GLU A 92 21.32 -15.65 10.57
N GLU A 93 20.38 -15.34 11.45
CA GLU A 93 20.15 -16.04 12.71
C GLU A 93 19.29 -17.28 12.44
N GLU A 94 19.94 -18.35 12.01
CA GLU A 94 19.33 -19.66 11.93
C GLU A 94 19.60 -20.41 13.24
N SER A 95 18.59 -20.50 14.10
CA SER A 95 18.69 -21.30 15.32
C SER A 95 18.69 -22.78 14.96
N VAL A 96 19.79 -23.47 15.24
CA VAL A 96 19.91 -24.94 15.23
C VAL A 96 19.31 -25.53 16.49
#